data_AF-A0A966FPC9-F1
#
_entry.id   AF-A0A966FPC9-F1
#
_cell.length_a   1.000
_cell.length_b   1.000
_cell.length_c   1.000
_cell.angle_alpha   90.00
_cell.angle_beta   90.00
_cell.angle_gamma   90.00
#
_symmetry.space_group_name_H-M   'P 1'
#
loop_
_entity.id
_entity.type
_entity.pdbx_description
1 polymer ?
#
loop_
_entity_poly.entity_id
_entity_poly.type
_entity_poly.pdbx_seq_one_letter_code
_entity_poly.pdbx_strand_id
1 'polypeptide(L)'
;MIFSSLFLFYGRELWRMALLVQEPVTLASGFYFPVKFLGALGAGIVSLIPLTLGLDALRQLLVKNFQFYFLSWKTEVLILIALGIIFGFLAIKMLNYIEIMAKKEGKLTLKWE
;
A
#
# COMPACT_ATOMS: atom_id res chain seq x y z
N MET A 1 -7.76 -2.54 -1.00
CA MET A 1 -9.02 -2.27 -1.75
C MET A 1 -8.81 -2.30 -3.26
N ILE A 2 -7.81 -1.60 -3.83
CA ILE A 2 -7.55 -1.60 -5.29
C ILE A 2 -7.43 -3.02 -5.86
N PHE A 3 -6.65 -3.88 -5.20
CA PHE A 3 -6.41 -5.25 -5.66
C PHE A 3 -7.48 -6.26 -5.22
N SER A 4 -8.50 -5.83 -4.46
CA SER A 4 -9.52 -6.76 -3.92
C SER A 4 -10.32 -7.44 -5.03
N SER A 5 -10.56 -6.74 -6.14
CA SER A 5 -11.23 -7.28 -7.32
C SER A 5 -10.41 -8.35 -8.05
N LEU A 6 -9.07 -8.33 -7.96
CA LEU A 6 -8.21 -9.37 -8.55
C LEU A 6 -8.37 -10.73 -7.83
N PHE A 7 -8.72 -10.72 -6.55
CA PHE A 7 -8.98 -11.96 -5.80
C PHE A 7 -10.20 -12.72 -6.34
N LEU A 8 -11.14 -12.04 -7.01
CA LEU A 8 -12.30 -12.70 -7.65
C LEU A 8 -11.87 -13.56 -8.85
N PHE A 9 -10.83 -13.15 -9.59
CA PHE A 9 -10.35 -13.89 -10.76
C PHE A 9 -9.35 -14.98 -10.41
N TYR A 10 -8.39 -14.68 -9.54
CA TYR A 10 -7.21 -15.52 -9.31
C TYR A 10 -7.21 -16.25 -7.96
N GLY A 11 -8.16 -15.94 -7.07
CA GLY A 11 -8.39 -16.64 -5.80
C GLY A 11 -7.12 -16.99 -5.02
N ARG A 12 -6.80 -18.30 -4.96
CA ARG A 12 -5.67 -18.87 -4.20
C ARG A 12 -4.30 -18.48 -4.73
N GLU A 13 -4.15 -18.23 -6.03
CA GLU A 13 -2.87 -17.81 -6.60
C GLU A 13 -2.52 -16.39 -6.17
N LEU A 14 -3.50 -15.49 -6.22
CA LEU A 14 -3.30 -14.11 -5.78
C LEU A 14 -3.02 -14.04 -4.27
N TRP A 15 -3.64 -14.92 -3.48
CA TRP A 15 -3.34 -15.04 -2.06
C TRP A 15 -1.88 -15.41 -1.79
N ARG A 16 -1.33 -16.40 -2.52
CA ARG A 16 0.09 -16.75 -2.41
C ARG A 16 1.00 -15.61 -2.83
N MET A 17 0.68 -14.91 -3.92
CA MET A 17 1.46 -13.76 -4.37
C MET A 17 1.41 -12.60 -3.36
N ALA A 18 0.25 -12.33 -2.77
CA ALA A 18 0.11 -11.31 -1.75
C ALA A 18 0.98 -11.62 -0.52
N LEU A 19 1.00 -12.88 -0.07
CA LEU A 19 1.88 -13.32 1.01
C LEU A 19 3.36 -13.15 0.66
N LEU A 20 3.77 -13.49 -0.57
CA LEU A 20 5.16 -13.32 -1.03
C LEU A 20 5.59 -11.85 -1.09
N VAL A 21 4.70 -10.95 -1.51
CA VAL A 21 4.97 -9.51 -1.60
C VAL A 21 4.93 -8.83 -0.23
N GLN A 22 4.20 -9.40 0.72
CA GLN A 22 4.03 -8.80 2.04
C GLN A 22 5.35 -8.58 2.78
N GLU A 23 6.23 -9.58 2.82
CA GLU A 23 7.52 -9.46 3.53
C GLU A 23 8.43 -8.35 2.94
N PRO A 24 8.69 -8.31 1.61
CA PRO A 24 9.43 -7.22 0.99
C PRO A 24 8.83 -5.83 1.28
N VAL A 25 7.50 -5.71 1.25
CA VAL A 25 6.80 -4.44 1.53
C VAL A 25 7.00 -4.03 2.99
N THR A 26 6.85 -4.97 3.93
CA THR A 26 7.08 -4.72 5.36
C THR A 26 8.52 -4.28 5.61
N LEU A 27 9.49 -4.96 5.01
CA LEU A 27 10.90 -4.59 5.13
C LEU A 27 11.15 -3.19 4.53
N ALA A 28 10.71 -2.95 3.30
CA ALA A 28 10.93 -1.68 2.60
C ALA A 28 10.29 -0.50 3.34
N SER A 29 9.09 -0.69 3.89
CA SER A 29 8.35 0.32 4.63
C SER A 29 9.03 0.80 5.92
N GLY A 30 10.17 0.20 6.29
CA GLY A 30 10.87 0.52 7.51
C GLY A 30 10.09 0.04 8.73
N PHE A 31 9.45 -1.12 8.67
CA PHE A 31 8.81 -1.73 9.86
C PHE A 31 9.85 -2.05 10.94
N TYR A 32 10.98 -2.62 10.52
CA TYR A 32 12.07 -3.05 11.40
C TYR A 32 13.10 -1.95 11.71
N PHE A 33 13.13 -0.86 10.95
CA PHE A 33 14.11 0.21 11.09
C PHE A 33 13.56 1.58 10.65
N PRO A 34 14.07 2.70 11.18
CA PRO A 34 13.69 4.05 10.73
C PRO A 34 14.03 4.30 9.25
N VAL A 35 13.07 4.83 8.50
CA VAL A 35 13.14 5.01 7.03
C VAL A 35 14.30 5.94 6.63
N LYS A 36 14.72 6.85 7.53
CA LYS A 36 15.87 7.75 7.35
C LYS A 36 17.17 7.04 6.94
N PHE A 37 17.36 5.77 7.33
CA PHE A 37 18.55 5.00 6.98
C PHE A 37 18.61 4.60 5.49
N LEU A 38 17.51 4.66 4.75
CA LEU A 38 17.49 4.40 3.30
C LEU A 38 18.03 5.58 2.46
N GLY A 39 18.44 6.68 3.11
CA GLY A 39 18.79 7.93 2.45
C GLY A 39 17.56 8.67 1.92
N ALA A 40 17.74 9.92 1.49
CA ALA A 40 16.62 10.78 1.07
C ALA A 40 15.84 10.22 -0.13
N LEU A 41 16.55 9.63 -1.10
CA LEU A 41 15.92 9.03 -2.30
C LEU A 41 15.13 7.77 -1.94
N GLY A 42 15.72 6.87 -1.15
CA GLY A 42 15.04 5.65 -0.70
C GLY A 42 13.81 5.97 0.14
N ALA A 43 13.95 6.89 1.11
CA ALA A 43 12.83 7.37 1.91
C ALA A 43 11.72 8.00 1.07
N GLY A 44 12.10 8.79 0.05
CA GLY A 44 11.15 9.39 -0.89
C GLY A 44 10.35 8.34 -1.68
N ILE A 45 11.01 7.32 -2.23
CA ILE A 45 10.33 6.26 -2.99
C ILE A 45 9.38 5.46 -2.08
N VAL A 46 9.86 5.04 -0.91
CA VAL A 46 9.08 4.19 -0.02
C VAL A 46 7.96 4.97 0.68
N SER A 47 8.02 6.30 0.72
CA SER A 47 6.90 7.14 1.20
C SER A 47 5.61 6.99 0.40
N LEU A 48 5.67 6.44 -0.82
CA LEU A 48 4.49 6.09 -1.62
C LEU A 48 3.70 4.92 -1.01
N ILE A 49 4.34 4.11 -0.17
CA ILE A 49 3.69 3.05 0.61
C ILE A 49 3.11 3.71 1.87
N PRO A 50 1.78 3.74 2.07
CA PRO A 50 1.17 4.42 3.22
C PRO A 50 1.69 3.92 4.57
N LEU A 51 2.02 2.63 4.65
CA LEU A 51 2.55 2.01 5.87
C LEU A 51 3.86 2.68 6.33
N THR A 52 4.71 3.13 5.40
CA THR A 52 5.97 3.82 5.68
C THR A 52 5.75 5.11 6.47
N LEU A 53 4.90 6.00 5.95
CA LEU A 53 4.61 7.28 6.58
C LEU A 53 3.80 7.11 7.88
N GLY A 54 2.90 6.13 7.92
CA GLY A 54 2.14 5.82 9.13
C GLY A 54 3.03 5.37 10.29
N LEU A 55 4.01 4.52 10.01
CA LEU A 55 4.96 4.06 11.02
C LEU A 55 5.91 5.16 11.48
N ASP A 56 6.40 6.03 10.58
CA ASP A 56 7.27 7.14 10.99
C ASP A 56 6.53 8.13 11.88
N ALA A 57 5.28 8.49 11.53
CA ALA A 57 4.42 9.35 12.33
C ALA A 57 4.14 8.75 13.71
N LEU A 58 3.84 7.44 13.77
CA LEU A 58 3.63 6.74 15.04
C LEU A 58 4.88 6.78 15.93
N ARG A 59 6.08 6.58 15.37
CA ARG A 59 7.33 6.67 16.16
C ARG A 59 7.56 8.07 16.71
N GLN A 60 7.32 9.10 15.89
CA GLN A 60 7.43 10.50 16.33
C GLN A 60 6.47 10.84 17.47
N LEU A 61 5.25 10.30 17.44
CA LEU A 61 4.23 10.56 18.45
C LEU A 61 4.43 9.74 19.74
N LEU A 62 4.87 8.48 19.62
CA LEU A 62 5.01 7.57 20.76
C LEU A 62 6.34 7.73 21.49
N VAL A 63 7.42 8.06 20.77
CA VAL A 63 8.77 8.15 21.35
C VAL A 63 9.12 9.60 21.60
N LYS A 64 9.23 9.97 22.88
CA LYS A 64 9.69 11.30 23.29
C LYS A 64 11.11 11.53 22.77
N ASN A 65 11.34 12.68 22.12
CA ASN A 65 12.62 13.08 21.51
C ASN A 65 13.11 12.18 20.37
N PHE A 66 12.22 11.63 19.53
CA PHE A 66 12.62 10.93 18.32
C PHE A 66 13.37 11.86 17.34
N GLN A 67 14.64 11.56 17.02
CA GLN A 67 15.50 12.40 16.16
C GLN A 67 15.69 11.87 14.73
N PHE A 68 15.19 10.66 14.45
CA PHE A 68 15.40 9.96 13.19
C PHE A 68 14.19 10.05 12.24
N TYR A 69 13.46 11.16 12.28
CA TYR A 69 12.33 11.38 11.37
C TYR A 69 12.78 11.92 10.01
N PHE A 70 12.04 11.56 8.96
CA PHE A 70 12.27 12.08 7.60
C PHE A 70 11.46 13.35 7.36
N LEU A 71 10.16 13.32 7.71
CA LEU A 71 9.24 14.46 7.60
C LEU A 71 8.60 14.72 8.97
N SER A 72 7.97 15.88 9.14
CA SER A 72 7.20 16.13 10.36
C SER A 72 5.93 15.27 10.35
N TRP A 73 5.52 14.73 11.50
CA TRP A 73 4.27 13.96 11.62
C TRP A 73 3.05 14.69 11.03
N LYS A 74 2.99 16.02 11.09
CA LYS A 74 1.90 16.81 10.48
C LYS A 74 1.88 16.68 8.96
N THR A 75 3.05 16.76 8.32
CA THR A 75 3.18 16.61 6.87
C THR A 75 2.93 15.17 6.44
N GLU A 76 3.37 14.19 7.23
CA GLU A 76 3.14 12.77 6.95
C GLU A 76 1.65 12.41 6.99
N VAL A 77 0.92 12.91 7.99
CA VAL A 77 -0.54 12.73 8.09
C VAL A 77 -1.26 13.38 6.91
N LEU A 78 -0.85 14.57 6.48
CA LEU A 78 -1.44 15.23 5.31
C LEU A 78 -1.22 14.40 4.03
N ILE A 79 -0.01 13.87 3.84
CA ILE A 79 0.30 12.99 2.71
C ILE A 79 -0.54 11.70 2.79
N LEU A 80 -0.72 11.11 3.98
CA LEU A 80 -1.56 9.93 4.16
C LEU A 80 -3.03 10.18 3.78
N ILE A 81 -3.58 11.34 4.14
CA ILE A 81 -4.94 11.73 3.71
C ILE A 81 -5.00 11.81 2.18
N ALA A 82 -4.02 12.46 1.56
CA ALA A 82 -3.95 12.56 0.10
C ALA A 82 -3.84 11.18 -0.58
N LEU A 83 -2.95 10.31 -0.08
CA LEU A 83 -2.80 8.93 -0.56
C LEU A 83 -4.09 8.12 -0.38
N GLY A 84 -4.80 8.30 0.73
CA GLY A 84 -6.10 7.67 0.97
C GLY A 84 -7.14 8.04 -0.09
N ILE A 85 -7.24 9.33 -0.43
CA ILE A 85 -8.14 9.81 -1.48
C ILE A 85 -7.73 9.24 -2.85
N ILE A 86 -6.43 9.31 -3.18
CA ILE A 86 -5.90 8.81 -4.45
C ILE A 86 -6.15 7.31 -4.61
N PHE A 87 -5.81 6.50 -3.61
CA PHE A 87 -6.02 5.06 -3.66
C PHE A 87 -7.50 4.67 -3.62
N GLY A 88 -8.33 5.43 -2.90
CA GLY A 88 -9.78 5.25 -2.93
C GLY A 88 -10.34 5.45 -4.34
N PHE A 89 -9.95 6.55 -5.00
CA PHE A 89 -10.35 6.83 -6.38
C PHE A 89 -9.85 5.77 -7.37
N LEU A 90 -8.58 5.34 -7.24
CA LEU A 90 -8.02 4.28 -8.07
C LEU A 90 -8.74 2.94 -7.85
N ALA A 91 -9.17 2.64 -6.62
CA ALA A 91 -9.91 1.41 -6.32
C ALA A 91 -11.25 1.38 -7.05
N ILE A 92 -11.99 2.48 -7.05
CA ILE A 92 -13.26 2.60 -7.78
C ILE A 92 -13.04 2.42 -9.29
N LYS A 93 -12.01 3.08 -9.85
CA LYS A 93 -11.68 2.93 -11.28
C LYS A 93 -11.32 1.49 -11.64
N MET A 94 -10.50 0.82 -10.83
CA MET A 94 -10.11 -0.57 -11.08
C MET A 94 -11.30 -1.53 -10.96
N LEU A 95 -12.21 -1.29 -10.02
CA LEU A 95 -13.42 -2.08 -9.89
C LEU A 95 -14.30 -1.97 -11.14
N ASN A 96 -14.56 -0.74 -11.61
CA ASN A 96 -15.35 -0.51 -12.83
C ASN A 96 -14.69 -1.13 -14.07
N TYR A 97 -13.36 -1.01 -14.17
CA TYR A 97 -12.60 -1.61 -15.27
C TYR A 97 -12.77 -3.14 -15.31
N ILE A 98 -12.63 -3.78 -14.15
CA ILE A 98 -12.81 -5.22 -14.01
C ILE A 98 -14.23 -5.66 -14.30
N GLU A 99 -15.23 -4.88 -13.87
CA GLU A 99 -16.63 -5.17 -14.17
C GLU A 99 -16.92 -5.14 -15.67
N ILE A 100 -16.40 -4.14 -16.39
CA ILE A 100 -16.57 -4.03 -17.85
C ILE A 100 -15.89 -5.20 -18.56
N MET A 101 -14.66 -5.54 -18.14
CA MET A 101 -13.92 -6.66 -18.70
C MET A 101 -14.66 -7.98 -18.48
N ALA A 102 -15.16 -8.23 -17.26
CA ALA A 102 -15.91 -9.43 -16.93
C ALA A 102 -17.22 -9.56 -17.73
N LYS A 103 -17.94 -8.44 -17.96
CA LYS A 103 -19.14 -8.40 -18.84
C LYS A 103 -18.82 -8.75 -20.28
N LYS A 104 -17.68 -8.29 -20.82
CA LYS A 104 -17.25 -8.55 -22.20
C LYS A 104 -16.84 -10.00 -22.40
N GLU A 105 -16.13 -10.58 -21.43
CA GLU A 105 -15.60 -11.95 -21.54
C GLU A 105 -16.61 -13.03 -21.12
N GLY A 106 -17.74 -12.65 -20.50
CA GLY A 106 -18.76 -13.58 -20.02
C GLY A 106 -18.30 -14.49 -18.88
N LYS A 107 -17.11 -14.23 -18.32
CA LYS A 107 -16.48 -15.00 -17.25
C LYS A 107 -16.40 -14.16 -15.98
N LEU A 108 -17.51 -14.09 -15.23
CA LEU A 108 -17.49 -13.53 -13.88
C LEU A 108 -16.94 -14.53 -12.84
N THR A 109 -16.96 -15.82 -13.18
CA THR A 109 -16.44 -16.95 -12.42
C THR A 109 -16.22 -18.09 -13.42
N LEU A 110 -15.58 -19.18 -13.01
CA LEU A 110 -15.21 -20.37 -13.81
C LEU A 110 -13.85 -20.27 -14.52
N LYS A 111 -12.78 -20.36 -13.71
CA LYS A 111 -11.88 -21.48 -13.95
C LYS A 111 -12.22 -22.54 -12.90
N TRP A 112 -13.17 -23.43 -13.23
CA TRP A 112 -13.22 -24.73 -12.56
C TRP A 112 -12.07 -25.54 -13.14
N GLU A 113 -10.90 -25.32 -12.55
CA GLU A 113 -9.82 -26.28 -12.41
C GLU A 113 -9.25 -26.11 -11.00
#